data_AF-A0A2H3D1H8-F1
#
_entry.id   AF-A0A2H3D1H8-F1
#
_cell.length_a   1.000
_cell.length_b   1.000
_cell.length_c   1.000
_cell.angle_alpha   90.00
_cell.angle_beta   90.00
_cell.angle_gamma   90.00
#
_symmetry.space_group_name_H-M   'P 1'
#
loop_
_entity.id
_entity.type
_entity.pdbx_description
1 polymer ?
#
loop_
_entity_poly.entity_id
_entity_poly.type
_entity_poly.pdbx_seq_one_letter_code
_entity_poly.pdbx_strand_id
1 'polypeptide(L)'
;VPHPEELPTPIATFSAIKNWYVIMGQEVGIFDSWLDVLARIQGVPDPAQMSRPTYAQAFAEYSKQYHAGHVEIVLLLGSTWAKAAEACFDDEFSDFEYSAEDEAGMHEAEVYAAAEKVYQAMLMEAESAYQAVLKAHGFT
;
A
#
# COMPACT_ATOMS: atom_id res chain seq x y z
N VAL A 1 0.39 6.27 6.18
CA VAL A 1 -0.11 6.76 7.48
C VAL A 1 0.60 5.96 8.56
N PRO A 2 1.25 6.57 9.56
CA PRO A 2 2.03 5.84 10.55
C PRO A 2 1.13 4.95 11.43
N HIS A 3 1.57 3.72 11.69
CA HIS A 3 0.86 2.85 12.64
C HIS A 3 0.94 3.47 14.05
N PRO A 4 -0.08 3.33 14.91
CA PRO A 4 -0.04 3.94 16.25
C PRO A 4 1.21 3.56 17.05
N GLU A 5 1.69 2.33 16.95
CA GLU A 5 2.89 1.86 17.65
C GLU A 5 4.21 2.48 17.15
N GLU A 6 4.21 3.06 15.95
CA GLU A 6 5.36 3.75 15.37
C GLU A 6 5.43 5.21 15.82
N LEU A 7 4.38 5.73 16.48
CA LEU A 7 4.37 7.11 16.95
C LEU A 7 5.41 7.32 18.07
N PRO A 8 6.20 8.41 17.98
CA PRO A 8 7.24 8.69 18.97
C PRO A 8 6.60 8.93 20.34
N THR A 9 7.16 8.28 21.36
CA THR A 9 6.77 8.56 22.74
C THR A 9 7.33 9.91 23.20
N PRO A 10 6.58 10.70 23.98
CA PRO A 10 7.09 11.95 24.53
C PRO A 10 8.38 11.73 25.31
N ILE A 11 9.42 12.45 24.92
CA ILE A 11 10.60 12.62 25.77
C ILE A 11 10.18 13.57 26.90
N ALA A 12 10.58 13.28 28.14
CA ALA A 12 10.28 14.15 29.27
C ALA A 12 10.91 15.54 29.06
N THR A 13 10.11 16.52 28.65
CA THR A 13 10.54 17.90 28.42
C THR A 13 10.55 18.71 29.71
N PHE A 14 11.51 19.63 29.84
CA PHE A 14 11.64 20.52 31.01
C PHE A 14 10.46 21.49 31.21
N SER A 15 9.65 21.72 30.17
CA SER A 15 8.44 22.54 30.25
C SER A 15 7.19 21.67 30.29
N ALA A 16 6.23 22.05 31.14
CA ALA A 16 4.92 21.40 31.20
C ALA A 16 4.17 21.61 29.87
N ILE A 17 4.07 20.55 29.08
CA ILE A 17 3.28 20.54 27.85
C ILE A 17 1.82 20.79 28.24
N LYS A 18 1.24 21.86 27.69
CA LYS A 18 -0.13 22.29 28.04
C LYS A 18 -1.18 21.44 27.35
N ASN A 19 -0.94 21.06 26.10
CA ASN A 19 -1.85 20.27 25.27
C ASN A 19 -1.06 19.44 24.27
N TRP A 20 -1.68 18.34 23.86
CA TRP A 20 -1.27 17.44 22.79
C TRP A 20 -2.29 17.54 21.66
N TYR A 21 -1.84 17.53 20.42
CA TYR A 21 -2.64 17.77 19.23
C TYR A 21 -2.57 16.56 18.31
N VAL A 22 -3.71 15.97 18.02
CA VAL A 22 -3.88 14.95 16.96
C VAL A 22 -4.25 15.68 15.69
N ILE A 23 -3.54 15.43 14.59
CA ILE A 23 -3.77 16.08 13.31
C ILE A 23 -4.00 15.08 12.18
N MET A 24 -4.87 15.46 11.26
CA MET A 24 -5.06 14.85 9.94
C MET A 24 -4.86 15.96 8.90
N GLY A 25 -3.78 15.87 8.12
CA GLY A 25 -3.32 16.94 7.24
C GLY A 25 -2.17 16.48 6.34
N GLN A 26 -1.20 17.35 6.04
CA GLN A 26 -0.04 16.98 5.21
C GLN A 26 0.92 16.00 5.90
N GLU A 27 0.86 15.98 7.22
CA GLU A 27 1.49 14.98 8.07
C GLU A 27 0.48 14.59 9.15
N VAL A 28 0.51 13.32 9.53
CA VAL A 28 -0.40 12.75 10.52
C VAL A 28 0.42 12.34 11.74
N GLY A 29 -0.05 12.71 12.93
CA GLY A 29 0.62 12.34 14.17
C GLY A 29 0.11 13.09 15.38
N ILE A 30 0.89 13.01 16.46
CA ILE A 30 0.62 13.64 17.74
C ILE A 30 1.73 14.65 18.04
N PHE A 31 1.36 15.91 18.25
CA PHE A 31 2.29 17.02 18.41
C PHE A 31 2.01 17.79 19.70
N ASP A 32 3.04 18.36 20.33
CA ASP A 32 2.96 19.16 21.56
C ASP A 32 2.92 20.69 21.29
N SER A 33 3.24 21.08 20.04
CA SER A 33 3.40 22.46 19.60
C SER A 33 2.32 22.86 18.60
N TRP A 34 1.56 23.90 18.95
CA TRP A 34 0.52 24.44 18.06
C TRP A 34 1.10 25.08 16.78
N LEU A 35 2.30 25.66 16.84
CA LEU A 35 2.96 26.23 15.67
C LEU A 35 3.32 25.14 14.65
N ASP A 36 3.78 23.99 15.14
CA ASP A 36 4.10 22.82 14.31
C ASP A 36 2.85 22.21 13.68
N VAL A 37 1.72 22.21 14.41
CA VAL A 37 0.42 21.80 13.91
C VAL A 37 -0.04 22.72 12.78
N LEU A 38 0.01 24.04 12.99
CA LEU A 38 -0.40 25.02 11.99
C LEU A 38 0.34 24.85 10.66
N ALA A 39 1.64 24.63 10.70
CA ALA A 39 2.45 24.41 9.49
C ALA A 39 1.97 23.18 8.69
N ARG A 40 1.51 22.12 9.38
CA ARG A 40 1.11 20.84 8.78
C ARG A 40 -0.32 20.83 8.22
N ILE A 41 -1.19 21.69 8.74
CA ILE A 41 -2.58 21.82 8.27
C ILE A 41 -2.79 23.00 7.32
N GLN A 42 -1.80 23.89 7.19
CA GLN A 42 -1.92 25.07 6.35
C GLN A 42 -2.22 24.69 4.89
N GLY A 43 -3.31 25.22 4.36
CA GLY A 43 -3.75 24.99 2.98
C GLY A 43 -4.47 23.66 2.73
N VAL A 44 -4.57 22.77 3.74
CA VAL A 44 -5.37 21.56 3.65
C VAL A 44 -6.85 21.95 3.74
N PRO A 45 -7.73 21.51 2.81
CA PRO A 45 -9.16 21.74 2.93
C PRO A 45 -9.73 20.94 4.11
N ASP A 46 -10.51 21.61 4.96
CA ASP A 46 -11.17 21.01 6.14
C ASP A 46 -10.26 20.14 7.02
N PRO A 47 -9.15 20.70 7.55
CA PRO A 47 -8.20 19.91 8.32
C PRO A 47 -8.83 19.47 9.64
N ALA A 48 -8.79 18.17 9.91
CA ALA A 48 -9.30 17.64 11.15
C ALA A 48 -8.19 17.66 12.22
N GLN A 49 -8.49 18.33 13.33
CA GLN A 49 -7.56 18.50 14.45
C GLN A 49 -8.30 18.33 15.78
N MET A 50 -7.62 17.74 16.76
CA MET A 50 -8.15 17.60 18.11
C MET A 50 -7.06 17.87 19.14
N SER A 51 -7.35 18.71 20.13
CA SER A 51 -6.48 18.88 21.30
C SER A 51 -6.92 17.97 22.45
N ARG A 52 -5.94 17.39 23.14
CA ARG A 52 -6.12 16.63 24.37
C ARG A 52 -5.11 17.10 25.42
N PRO A 53 -5.46 17.10 26.72
CA PRO A 53 -4.56 17.55 27.78
C PRO A 53 -3.36 16.62 28.00
N THR A 54 -3.44 15.34 27.61
CA THR A 54 -2.36 14.36 27.83
C THR A 54 -2.04 13.57 26.57
N TYR A 55 -0.79 13.12 26.44
CA TYR A 55 -0.35 12.27 25.34
C TYR A 55 -1.16 10.98 25.28
N ALA A 56 -1.40 10.32 26.42
CA ALA A 56 -2.17 9.09 26.48
C ALA A 56 -3.59 9.25 25.89
N GLN A 57 -4.23 10.40 26.12
CA GLN A 57 -5.54 10.70 25.54
C GLN A 57 -5.45 11.01 24.04
N ALA A 58 -4.42 11.76 23.61
CA ALA A 58 -4.17 12.00 22.20
C ALA A 58 -3.89 10.69 21.45
N PHE A 59 -3.09 9.80 22.04
CA PHE A 59 -2.77 8.48 21.51
C PHE A 59 -4.01 7.60 21.38
N ALA A 60 -4.81 7.50 22.44
CA ALA A 60 -6.06 6.72 22.38
C ALA A 60 -7.01 7.23 21.28
N GLU A 61 -7.11 8.55 21.10
CA GLU A 61 -7.90 9.14 20.03
C GLU A 61 -7.31 8.82 18.65
N TYR A 62 -5.99 9.02 18.48
CA TYR A 62 -5.30 8.68 17.24
C TYR A 62 -5.51 7.22 16.84
N SER A 63 -5.23 6.28 17.76
CA SER A 63 -5.41 4.85 17.52
C SER A 63 -6.84 4.50 17.15
N LYS A 64 -7.82 5.12 17.81
CA LYS A 64 -9.23 4.94 17.48
C LYS A 64 -9.54 5.39 16.05
N GLN A 65 -9.09 6.59 15.65
CA GLN A 65 -9.32 7.10 14.29
C GLN A 65 -8.60 6.26 13.25
N TYR A 66 -7.38 5.79 13.56
CA TYR A 66 -6.59 4.92 12.69
C TYR A 66 -7.32 3.60 12.41
N HIS A 67 -7.77 2.90 13.47
CA HIS A 67 -8.50 1.64 13.31
C HIS A 67 -9.89 1.80 12.67
N ALA A 68 -10.49 3.00 12.77
CA ALA A 68 -11.72 3.33 12.05
C ALA A 68 -11.50 3.67 10.57
N GLY A 69 -10.24 3.79 10.12
CA GLY A 69 -9.91 4.20 8.76
C GLY A 69 -10.21 5.67 8.45
N HIS A 70 -10.27 6.52 9.48
CA HIS A 70 -10.57 7.95 9.34
C HIS A 70 -9.33 8.82 9.24
N VAL A 71 -8.14 8.24 9.32
CA VAL A 71 -6.88 8.95 9.27
C VAL A 71 -6.37 9.00 7.83
N GLU A 72 -6.28 10.19 7.27
CA GLU A 72 -5.82 10.45 5.91
C GLU A 72 -4.68 11.47 5.92
N ILE A 73 -3.70 11.26 5.03
CA ILE A 73 -2.66 12.24 4.73
C ILE A 73 -3.06 12.95 3.43
N VAL A 74 -3.26 14.25 3.49
CA VAL A 74 -3.60 15.09 2.33
C VAL A 74 -2.37 15.90 1.96
N LEU A 75 -1.61 15.43 0.96
CA LEU A 75 -0.41 16.12 0.48
C LEU A 75 -0.78 17.26 -0.46
N LEU A 76 -0.27 18.47 -0.18
CA LEU A 76 -0.41 19.61 -1.08
C LEU A 76 0.76 19.64 -2.07
N LEU A 77 0.45 19.77 -3.36
CA LEU A 77 1.45 19.77 -4.42
C LEU A 77 2.51 20.87 -4.17
N GLY A 78 3.78 20.49 -4.23
CA GLY A 78 4.91 21.40 -4.02
C GLY A 78 5.26 21.71 -2.56
N SER A 79 4.51 21.17 -1.59
CA SER A 79 4.85 21.30 -0.17
C SER A 79 6.12 20.52 0.18
N THR A 80 6.71 20.83 1.33
CA THR A 80 7.88 20.10 1.84
C THR A 80 7.56 18.64 2.12
N TRP A 81 6.34 18.32 2.57
CA TRP A 81 5.89 16.94 2.79
C TRP A 81 5.67 16.19 1.48
N ALA A 82 5.10 16.84 0.46
CA ALA A 82 4.93 16.22 -0.85
C ALA A 82 6.28 15.88 -1.51
N LYS A 83 7.26 16.78 -1.42
CA LYS A 83 8.61 16.54 -1.93
C LYS A 83 9.35 15.43 -1.18
N ALA A 84 9.19 15.38 0.14
CA ALA A 84 9.78 14.32 0.95
C ALA A 84 9.16 12.95 0.60
N ALA A 85 7.84 12.89 0.39
CA ALA A 85 7.17 11.67 -0.05
C ALA A 85 7.67 11.20 -1.43
N GLU A 86 7.80 12.11 -2.41
CA GLU A 86 8.33 11.81 -3.73
C GLU A 86 9.72 11.17 -3.67
N ALA A 87 10.62 11.72 -2.86
CA ALA A 87 11.95 11.18 -2.66
C ALA A 87 11.97 9.76 -2.04
N CYS A 88 10.97 9.40 -1.22
CA CYS A 88 10.88 8.04 -0.68
C CYS A 88 10.44 7.00 -1.72
N PHE A 89 9.62 7.39 -2.70
CA PHE A 89 9.15 6.46 -3.73
C PHE A 89 10.22 6.11 -4.76
N ASP A 90 11.10 7.06 -5.06
CA ASP A 90 12.20 6.83 -6.01
C ASP A 90 13.24 5.83 -5.47
N ASP A 91 13.37 5.68 -4.15
CA ASP A 91 14.33 4.76 -3.51
C ASP A 91 13.82 3.31 -3.46
N GLU A 92 12.54 3.09 -3.13
CA GLU A 92 11.99 1.75 -2.88
C GLU A 92 11.84 0.89 -4.15
N PHE A 93 11.67 1.52 -5.32
CA PHE A 93 11.47 0.82 -6.59
C PHE A 93 12.68 0.87 -7.53
N SER A 94 13.78 1.51 -7.13
CA SER A 94 15.00 1.56 -7.95
C SER A 94 15.73 0.21 -8.04
N ASP A 95 15.53 -0.68 -7.07
CA ASP A 95 16.28 -1.93 -6.95
C ASP A 95 15.64 -3.14 -7.69
N PHE A 96 14.48 -2.96 -8.33
CA PHE A 96 13.88 -4.02 -9.15
C PHE A 96 14.59 -4.09 -10.52
N GLU A 97 15.73 -4.78 -10.56
CA GLU A 97 16.48 -5.03 -11.78
C GLU A 97 15.97 -6.31 -12.46
N TYR A 98 15.49 -6.18 -13.69
CA TYR A 98 15.04 -7.33 -14.49
C TYR A 98 16.25 -8.25 -14.78
N SER A 99 16.24 -9.46 -14.23
CA SER A 99 17.37 -10.37 -14.32
C SER A 99 17.26 -11.31 -15.52
N ALA A 100 18.40 -11.89 -15.92
CA ALA A 100 18.41 -12.96 -16.92
C ALA A 100 17.66 -14.23 -16.44
N GLU A 101 17.49 -14.41 -15.13
CA GLU A 101 16.68 -15.49 -14.55
C GLU A 101 15.19 -15.26 -14.80
N ASP A 102 14.72 -14.01 -14.70
CA ASP A 102 13.34 -13.64 -15.02
C ASP A 102 13.04 -13.86 -16.51
N GLU A 103 13.99 -13.52 -17.39
CA GLU A 103 13.88 -13.78 -18.83
C GLU A 103 13.82 -15.29 -19.14
N ALA A 104 14.67 -16.08 -18.49
CA ALA A 104 14.68 -17.53 -18.64
C ALA A 104 13.37 -18.17 -18.16
N GLY A 105 12.83 -17.70 -17.03
CA GLY A 105 11.56 -18.18 -16.48
C GLY A 105 10.37 -17.90 -17.41
N MET A 106 10.32 -16.72 -18.04
CA MET A 106 9.29 -16.44 -19.05
C MET A 106 9.43 -17.35 -20.27
N HIS A 107 10.65 -17.55 -20.77
CA HIS A 107 10.88 -18.39 -21.93
C HIS A 107 10.49 -19.86 -21.67
N GLU A 108 10.83 -20.38 -20.49
CA GLU A 108 10.42 -21.73 -20.07
C GLU A 108 8.90 -21.86 -20.00
N ALA A 109 8.20 -20.88 -19.41
CA ALA A 109 6.74 -20.86 -19.34
C ALA A 109 6.08 -20.82 -20.73
N GLU A 110 6.62 -20.06 -21.67
CA GLU A 110 6.14 -20.01 -23.06
C GLU A 110 6.31 -21.36 -23.77
N VAL A 111 7.45 -22.03 -23.57
CA VAL A 111 7.71 -23.35 -24.15
C VAL A 111 6.75 -24.40 -23.58
N TYR A 112 6.51 -24.40 -22.26
CA TYR A 112 5.52 -25.30 -21.65
C TYR A 112 4.11 -25.03 -22.17
N ALA A 113 3.70 -23.76 -22.28
CA ALA A 113 2.38 -23.41 -22.80
C ALA A 113 2.21 -23.84 -24.28
N ALA A 114 3.27 -23.74 -25.09
CA ALA A 114 3.26 -24.22 -26.47
C ALA A 114 3.17 -25.76 -26.54
N ALA A 115 3.94 -26.46 -25.71
CA ALA A 115 3.90 -27.92 -25.64
C ALA A 115 2.53 -28.44 -25.17
N GLU A 116 1.93 -27.82 -24.16
CA GLU A 116 0.60 -28.17 -23.67
C GLU A 116 -0.47 -27.97 -24.74
N LYS A 117 -0.41 -26.87 -25.52
CA LYS A 117 -1.33 -26.66 -26.65
C LYS A 117 -1.25 -27.77 -27.70
N VAL A 118 -0.05 -28.23 -28.04
CA VAL A 118 0.14 -29.33 -29.01
C VAL A 118 -0.42 -30.63 -28.44
N TYR A 119 -0.13 -30.93 -27.17
CA TYR A 119 -0.65 -32.13 -26.51
C TYR A 119 -2.19 -32.15 -26.48
N GLN A 120 -2.81 -31.05 -26.10
CA GLN A 120 -4.28 -30.92 -26.08
C GLN A 120 -4.89 -31.06 -27.47
N ALA A 121 -4.26 -30.49 -28.50
CA ALA A 121 -4.73 -30.63 -29.88
C ALA A 121 -4.68 -32.10 -30.36
N MET A 122 -3.59 -32.82 -30.07
CA MET A 122 -3.46 -34.24 -30.39
C MET A 122 -4.49 -35.10 -29.65
N LEU A 123 -4.73 -34.80 -28.37
CA LEU A 123 -5.72 -35.53 -27.58
C LEU A 123 -7.13 -35.37 -28.17
N MET A 124 -7.50 -34.14 -28.53
CA MET A 124 -8.79 -33.87 -29.18
C MET A 124 -8.94 -34.56 -30.54
N GLU A 125 -7.88 -34.61 -31.34
CA GLU A 125 -7.89 -35.32 -32.63
C GLU A 125 -8.05 -36.84 -32.43
N ALA A 126 -7.33 -37.42 -31.48
CA ALA A 126 -7.42 -38.84 -31.17
C ALA A 126 -8.82 -39.24 -30.66
N GLU A 127 -9.41 -38.43 -29.78
CA GLU A 127 -10.78 -38.63 -29.31
C GLU A 127 -11.80 -38.51 -30.45
N SER A 128 -11.63 -37.53 -31.34
CA SER A 128 -12.48 -37.38 -32.52
C SER A 128 -12.40 -38.59 -33.45
N ALA A 129 -11.19 -39.09 -33.72
CA ALA A 129 -10.97 -40.28 -34.53
C ALA A 129 -11.61 -41.53 -33.89
N TYR A 130 -11.44 -41.70 -32.58
CA TYR A 130 -12.05 -42.81 -31.85
C TYR A 130 -13.59 -42.77 -31.91
N GLN A 131 -14.19 -41.60 -31.71
CA GLN A 131 -15.65 -41.42 -31.85
C GLN A 131 -16.14 -41.70 -33.28
N ALA A 132 -15.37 -41.30 -34.30
CA ALA A 132 -15.70 -41.60 -35.69
C ALA A 132 -15.69 -43.12 -35.97
N VAL A 133 -14.72 -43.85 -35.42
CA VAL A 133 -14.64 -45.32 -35.52
C VAL A 133 -15.82 -45.99 -34.81
N LEU A 134 -16.14 -45.59 -33.58
CA LEU A 134 -17.30 -46.12 -32.85
C LEU A 134 -18.60 -45.95 -33.65
N LYS A 135 -18.80 -44.75 -34.20
CA LYS A 135 -19.97 -44.43 -35.04
C LYS A 135 -20.01 -45.26 -36.32
N ALA A 136 -18.87 -45.46 -36.99
CA ALA A 136 -18.78 -46.27 -38.20
C ALA A 136 -19.13 -47.75 -37.96
N HIS A 137 -18.86 -48.25 -36.75
CA HIS A 137 -19.17 -49.62 -36.33
C HIS A 137 -20.53 -49.77 -35.65
N GLY A 138 -21.35 -48.71 -35.60
CA GLY A 138 -22.70 -48.76 -35.04
C GLY A 138 -22.75 -48.82 -33.51
N PHE A 139 -21.65 -48.49 -32.84
CA PHE A 139 -21.59 -48.32 -31.38
C PHE A 139 -21.91 -46.86 -31.02
N THR A 140 -23.15 -46.42 -31.28
CA THR A 140 -23.66 -45.11 -30.83
C THR A 140 -25.15 -45.21 -30.54
#